data_AF-A0A2G9C1W6-F1
#
_entry.id   AF-A0A2G9C1W6-F1
#
_cell.length_a   1.000
_cell.length_b   1.000
_cell.length_c   1.000
_cell.angle_alpha   90.00
_cell.angle_beta   90.00
_cell.angle_gamma   90.00
#
_symmetry.space_group_name_H-M   'P 1'
#
loop_
_entity.id
_entity.type
_entity.pdbx_description
1 polymer ?
#
loop_
_entity_poly.entity_id
_entity_poly.type
_entity_poly.pdbx_seq_one_letter_code
_entity_poly.pdbx_strand_id
1 'polypeptide(L)'
;TVYDMLGITPPATVRGVPQKPLDGVSFKAALADPDAPTGKETQFYAMLGTRGIWHKGWFANTVHAATPSGWGHFADDRWELFHIDADRSQCHDLAAEHPDRLEELKALWFSEADKYNGLPLGDLSILETTTRWRPYLTGERTSYTYYPHTAEVGMGAVVELRGQSFKVLAEV
;
A
#
# COMPACT_ATOMS: atom_id res chain seq x y z
N THR A 1 -0.65 -2.96 -16.17
CA THR A 1 0.25 -3.61 -17.16
C THR A 1 -0.25 -4.95 -17.64
N VAL A 2 -0.34 -5.99 -16.79
CA VAL A 2 -0.70 -7.35 -17.25
C VAL A 2 -2.03 -7.39 -18.01
N TYR A 3 -3.08 -6.74 -17.48
CA TYR A 3 -4.39 -6.68 -18.14
C TYR A 3 -4.31 -6.01 -19.52
N ASP A 4 -3.61 -4.88 -19.63
CA ASP A 4 -3.38 -4.15 -20.89
C ASP A 4 -2.56 -4.97 -21.90
N MET A 5 -1.55 -5.72 -21.44
CA MET A 5 -0.79 -6.62 -22.31
C MET A 5 -1.65 -7.79 -22.83
N LEU A 6 -2.60 -8.27 -22.04
CA LEU A 6 -3.49 -9.38 -22.41
C LEU A 6 -4.81 -8.93 -23.07
N GLY A 7 -5.04 -7.62 -23.21
CA GLY A 7 -6.30 -7.08 -23.72
C GLY A 7 -7.52 -7.35 -22.80
N ILE A 8 -7.28 -7.55 -21.50
CA ILE A 8 -8.32 -7.83 -20.52
C ILE A 8 -8.88 -6.52 -19.97
N THR A 9 -10.19 -6.33 -20.08
CA THR A 9 -10.89 -5.23 -19.41
C THR A 9 -11.20 -5.64 -17.96
N PRO A 10 -10.81 -4.85 -16.94
CA PRO A 10 -11.16 -5.15 -15.56
C PRO A 10 -12.68 -5.28 -15.36
N PRO A 11 -13.16 -6.36 -14.71
CA PRO A 11 -14.59 -6.54 -14.49
C PRO A 11 -15.12 -5.51 -13.49
N ALA A 12 -16.27 -4.92 -13.78
CA ALA A 12 -16.93 -3.99 -12.86
C ALA A 12 -17.43 -4.67 -11.57
N THR A 13 -17.77 -5.96 -11.65
CA THR A 13 -18.23 -6.76 -10.51
C THR A 13 -17.67 -8.17 -10.56
N VAL A 14 -17.40 -8.76 -9.39
CA VAL A 14 -17.05 -10.18 -9.24
C VAL A 14 -17.99 -10.79 -8.20
N ARG A 15 -18.77 -11.81 -8.60
CA ARG A 15 -19.77 -12.46 -7.73
C ARG A 15 -20.73 -11.47 -7.04
N GLY A 16 -21.16 -10.44 -7.78
CA GLY A 16 -22.05 -9.39 -7.28
C GLY A 16 -21.37 -8.29 -6.43
N VAL A 17 -20.06 -8.40 -6.17
CA VAL A 17 -19.31 -7.37 -5.43
C VAL A 17 -18.71 -6.36 -6.41
N PRO A 18 -19.03 -5.06 -6.31
CA PRO A 18 -18.38 -4.01 -7.11
C PRO A 18 -16.88 -3.96 -6.85
N GLN A 19 -16.09 -3.87 -7.91
CA GLN A 19 -14.63 -3.79 -7.82
C GLN A 19 -14.17 -2.33 -7.83
N LYS A 20 -13.13 -2.03 -7.05
CA LYS A 20 -12.43 -0.74 -7.17
C LYS A 20 -11.62 -0.72 -8.48
N PRO A 21 -11.44 0.46 -9.10
CA PRO A 21 -10.47 0.61 -10.19
C PRO A 21 -9.09 0.10 -9.77
N LEU A 22 -8.31 -0.40 -10.73
CA LEU A 22 -6.91 -0.72 -10.47
C LEU A 22 -6.14 0.57 -10.23
N ASP A 23 -5.45 0.64 -9.10
CA ASP A 23 -4.60 1.79 -8.78
C ASP A 23 -3.35 1.79 -9.66
N GLY A 24 -2.95 3.00 -10.09
CA GLY A 24 -1.78 3.22 -10.93
C GLY A 24 -2.06 3.23 -12.43
N VAL A 25 -0.98 3.18 -13.20
CA VAL A 25 -1.01 3.24 -14.67
C VAL A 25 -0.23 2.09 -15.26
N SER A 26 -0.58 1.69 -16.48
CA SER A 26 0.16 0.65 -17.20
C SER A 26 1.53 1.19 -17.61
N PHE A 27 2.60 0.51 -17.22
CA PHE A 27 3.96 0.84 -17.68
C PHE A 27 4.32 0.15 -19.00
N LYS A 28 3.35 -0.44 -19.72
CA LYS A 28 3.57 -1.18 -20.98
C LYS A 28 4.39 -0.40 -22.01
N ALA A 29 4.20 0.92 -22.10
CA ALA A 29 4.98 1.77 -23.01
C ALA A 29 6.49 1.69 -22.72
N ALA A 30 6.88 1.68 -21.43
CA ALA A 30 8.27 1.59 -21.00
C ALA A 30 8.94 0.24 -21.33
N LEU A 31 8.16 -0.81 -21.63
CA LEU A 31 8.69 -2.10 -22.08
C LEU A 31 9.15 -2.06 -23.55
N ALA A 32 8.59 -1.16 -24.35
CA ALA A 32 8.92 -1.00 -25.76
C ALA A 32 9.96 0.11 -25.98
N ASP A 33 9.89 1.16 -25.17
CA ASP A 33 10.75 2.32 -25.27
C ASP A 33 11.15 2.79 -23.85
N PRO A 34 12.43 2.71 -23.46
CA PRO A 34 12.89 3.11 -22.13
C PRO A 34 12.69 4.60 -21.84
N ASP A 35 12.56 5.44 -22.87
CA ASP A 35 12.36 6.88 -22.74
C ASP A 35 10.87 7.27 -22.80
N ALA A 36 9.97 6.30 -22.96
CA ALA A 36 8.54 6.56 -23.04
C ALA A 36 8.02 7.19 -21.73
N PRO A 37 7.12 8.21 -21.83
CA PRO A 37 6.48 8.76 -20.65
C PRO A 37 5.66 7.67 -19.95
N THR A 38 5.91 7.49 -18.66
CA THR A 38 5.21 6.45 -17.87
C THR A 38 3.72 6.75 -17.65
N GLY A 39 3.29 7.98 -17.93
CA GLY A 39 1.93 8.46 -17.66
C GLY A 39 1.63 8.67 -16.17
N LYS A 40 2.61 8.45 -15.29
CA LYS A 40 2.44 8.58 -13.85
C LYS A 40 2.96 9.93 -13.37
N GLU A 41 2.05 10.74 -12.87
CA GLU A 41 2.39 12.08 -12.36
C GLU A 41 2.52 12.13 -10.84
N THR A 42 1.83 11.24 -10.12
CA THR A 42 1.74 11.24 -8.66
C THR A 42 1.97 9.85 -8.09
N GLN A 43 2.64 9.76 -6.95
CA GLN A 43 2.70 8.57 -6.12
C GLN A 43 2.43 8.94 -4.66
N PHE A 44 1.39 8.31 -4.12
CA PHE A 44 1.02 8.41 -2.72
C PHE A 44 1.71 7.33 -1.89
N TYR A 45 2.20 7.70 -0.71
CA TYR A 45 2.78 6.79 0.28
C TYR A 45 2.17 7.05 1.66
N ALA A 46 1.68 5.99 2.29
CA ALA A 46 1.24 5.97 3.68
C ALA A 46 1.42 4.54 4.22
N MET A 47 2.35 4.35 5.15
CA MET A 47 2.61 3.04 5.75
C MET A 47 3.28 3.19 7.11
N LEU A 48 2.78 2.48 8.13
CA LEU A 48 3.35 2.47 9.48
C LEU A 48 3.59 3.88 10.04
N GLY A 49 2.60 4.76 9.93
CA GLY A 49 2.70 6.16 10.36
C GLY A 49 3.45 7.10 9.41
N THR A 50 4.33 6.59 8.56
CA THR A 50 5.08 7.41 7.59
C THR A 50 4.20 7.92 6.46
N ARG A 51 4.46 9.15 6.02
CA ARG A 51 3.72 9.82 4.94
C ARG A 51 4.71 10.35 3.90
N GLY A 52 4.34 10.20 2.64
CA GLY A 52 5.10 10.77 1.53
C GLY A 52 4.24 10.93 0.28
N ILE A 53 4.57 11.92 -0.53
CA ILE A 53 3.96 12.16 -1.84
C ILE A 53 5.06 12.52 -2.81
N TRP A 54 5.13 11.79 -3.93
CA TRP A 54 5.88 12.22 -5.10
C TRP A 54 4.92 12.83 -6.11
N HIS A 55 5.27 13.98 -6.67
CA HIS A 55 4.52 14.60 -7.77
C HIS A 55 5.48 15.32 -8.72
N LYS A 56 5.55 14.86 -9.96
CA LYS A 56 6.31 15.49 -11.06
C LYS A 56 7.72 15.93 -10.65
N GLY A 57 8.51 15.00 -10.13
CA GLY A 57 9.90 15.22 -9.70
C GLY A 57 10.06 15.71 -8.26
N TRP A 58 9.02 16.29 -7.66
CA TRP A 58 9.05 16.73 -6.27
C TRP A 58 8.60 15.65 -5.31
N PHE A 59 9.20 15.60 -4.13
CA PHE A 59 8.83 14.68 -3.07
C PHE A 59 8.72 15.42 -1.74
N ALA A 60 7.57 15.30 -1.09
CA ALA A 60 7.39 15.75 0.28
C ALA A 60 7.13 14.55 1.18
N ASN A 61 7.77 14.52 2.35
CA ASN A 61 7.56 13.47 3.35
C ASN A 61 7.54 14.06 4.77
N THR A 62 7.14 13.23 5.72
CA THR A 62 7.17 13.58 7.15
C THR A 62 8.30 12.86 7.86
N VAL A 63 8.93 13.56 8.80
CA VAL A 63 9.85 12.94 9.76
C VAL A 63 9.03 12.26 10.84
N HIS A 64 8.67 11.00 10.58
CA HIS A 64 7.93 10.14 11.49
C HIS A 64 8.56 8.75 11.49
N ALA A 65 8.83 8.18 12.67
CA ALA A 65 9.50 6.88 12.73
C ALA A 65 8.52 5.75 12.40
N ALA A 66 8.82 4.95 11.37
CA ALA A 66 8.15 3.66 11.18
C ALA A 66 8.50 2.67 12.29
N THR A 67 9.70 2.82 12.88
CA THR A 67 10.19 2.05 14.01
C THR A 67 11.24 2.87 14.78
N PRO A 68 11.10 3.08 16.10
CA PRO A 68 10.02 2.58 16.95
C PRO A 68 8.66 3.22 16.59
N SER A 69 7.60 2.42 16.71
CA SER A 69 6.21 2.78 16.39
C SER A 69 5.53 3.57 17.53
N GLY A 70 4.33 4.10 17.31
CA GLY A 70 3.50 4.72 18.35
C GLY A 70 3.94 6.13 18.77
N TRP A 71 4.57 6.88 17.86
CA TRP A 71 4.91 8.30 18.08
C TRP A 71 3.67 9.18 18.18
N GLY A 72 2.57 8.83 17.50
CA GLY A 72 1.34 9.59 17.47
C GLY A 72 1.55 11.02 16.96
N HIS A 73 0.72 11.96 17.43
CA HIS A 73 0.95 13.40 17.22
C HIS A 73 1.23 13.85 15.77
N PHE A 74 0.58 13.21 14.78
CA PHE A 74 0.83 13.46 13.36
C PHE A 74 0.68 14.93 12.90
N ALA A 75 -0.02 15.77 13.66
CA ALA A 75 -0.13 17.20 13.38
C ALA A 75 1.17 17.97 13.65
N ASP A 76 2.02 17.44 14.53
CA ASP A 76 3.28 18.05 14.96
C ASP A 76 4.48 17.58 14.12
N ASP A 77 4.29 16.59 13.23
CA ASP A 77 5.34 16.08 12.37
C ASP A 77 5.90 17.19 11.44
N ARG A 78 7.23 17.29 11.42
CA ARG A 78 7.94 18.14 10.45
C ARG A 78 7.81 17.52 9.05
N TRP A 79 7.44 18.36 8.09
CA TRP A 79 7.51 18.03 6.67
C TRP A 79 8.84 18.48 6.06
N GLU A 80 9.41 17.65 5.21
CA GLU A 80 10.60 17.95 4.41
C GLU A 80 10.22 17.93 2.92
N LEU A 81 10.98 18.65 2.10
CA LEU A 81 10.74 18.78 0.66
C LEU A 81 12.02 18.52 -0.13
N PHE A 82 11.92 17.71 -1.17
CA PHE A 82 13.04 17.33 -2.03
C PHE A 82 12.65 17.43 -3.51
N HIS A 83 13.62 17.75 -4.36
CA HIS A 83 13.49 17.64 -5.81
C HIS A 83 14.27 16.42 -6.30
N ILE A 84 13.59 15.28 -6.37
CA ILE A 84 14.19 13.94 -6.60
C ILE A 84 14.92 13.84 -7.94
N ASP A 85 14.46 14.58 -8.95
CA ASP A 85 15.10 14.58 -10.27
C ASP A 85 16.54 15.15 -10.23
N ALA A 86 16.82 16.04 -9.26
CA ALA A 86 18.14 16.63 -9.03
C ALA A 86 18.87 16.02 -7.81
N ASP A 87 18.14 15.58 -6.79
CA ASP A 87 18.67 14.99 -5.56
C ASP A 87 17.91 13.71 -5.21
N ARG A 88 18.28 12.62 -5.87
CA ARG A 88 17.72 11.28 -5.62
C ARG A 88 17.98 10.77 -4.20
N SER A 89 19.03 11.27 -3.55
CA SER A 89 19.43 10.87 -2.20
C SER A 89 18.66 11.58 -1.09
N GLN A 90 17.87 12.61 -1.43
CA GLN A 90 17.13 13.41 -0.45
C GLN A 90 18.05 14.00 0.64
N CYS A 91 19.22 14.50 0.24
CA CYS A 91 20.18 15.07 1.18
C CYS A 91 19.89 16.53 1.52
N HIS A 92 19.20 17.25 0.62
CA HIS A 92 18.95 18.68 0.77
C HIS A 92 17.46 18.95 0.93
N ASP A 93 17.06 19.24 2.17
CA ASP A 93 15.69 19.67 2.47
C ASP A 93 15.47 21.12 2.01
N LEU A 94 14.55 21.29 1.06
CA LEU A 94 14.17 22.54 0.43
C LEU A 94 12.91 23.16 1.04
N ALA A 95 12.38 22.61 2.13
CA ALA A 95 11.12 23.05 2.74
C ALA A 95 11.12 24.55 3.10
N ALA A 96 12.24 25.07 3.61
CA ALA A 96 12.39 26.49 3.95
C ALA A 96 12.53 27.40 2.73
N GLU A 97 13.08 26.89 1.63
CA GLU A 97 13.30 27.65 0.38
C GLU A 97 12.05 27.69 -0.50
N HIS A 98 11.23 26.64 -0.46
CA HIS A 98 10.01 26.50 -1.26
C HIS A 98 8.78 26.15 -0.40
N PRO A 99 8.37 27.00 0.56
CA PRO A 99 7.25 26.72 1.44
C PRO A 99 5.91 26.56 0.69
N ASP A 100 5.69 27.34 -0.37
CA ASP A 100 4.47 27.24 -1.18
C ASP A 100 4.36 25.88 -1.89
N ARG A 101 5.49 25.34 -2.35
CA ARG A 101 5.55 24.00 -2.97
C ARG A 101 5.25 22.92 -1.93
N LEU A 102 5.80 23.06 -0.73
CA LEU A 102 5.53 22.11 0.34
C LEU A 102 4.05 22.10 0.72
N GLU A 103 3.40 23.26 0.85
CA GLU A 103 1.97 23.32 1.14
C GLU A 103 1.11 22.73 0.02
N GLU A 104 1.47 22.93 -1.26
CA GLU A 104 0.77 22.25 -2.36
C GLU A 104 0.88 20.72 -2.24
N LEU A 105 2.06 20.20 -1.97
CA LEU A 105 2.26 18.75 -1.85
C LEU A 105 1.58 18.17 -0.61
N LYS A 106 1.56 18.90 0.51
CA LYS A 106 0.78 18.52 1.69
C LYS A 106 -0.71 18.42 1.36
N ALA A 107 -1.27 19.43 0.68
CA ALA A 107 -2.66 19.41 0.25
C ALA A 107 -2.95 18.24 -0.71
N LEU A 108 -2.05 17.99 -1.67
CA LEU A 108 -2.14 16.86 -2.58
C LEU A 108 -2.09 15.51 -1.83
N TRP A 109 -1.23 15.37 -0.82
CA TRP A 109 -1.15 14.17 -0.01
C TRP A 109 -2.49 13.89 0.68
N PHE A 110 -3.14 14.89 1.27
CA PHE A 110 -4.46 14.71 1.89
C PHE A 110 -5.56 14.37 0.89
N SER A 111 -5.53 14.97 -0.31
CA SER A 111 -6.46 14.62 -1.40
C SER A 111 -6.30 13.17 -1.86
N GLU A 112 -5.07 12.70 -2.05
CA GLU A 112 -4.81 11.31 -2.44
C GLU A 112 -5.10 10.35 -1.26
N ALA A 113 -4.90 10.76 -0.01
CA ALA A 113 -5.26 9.97 1.17
C ALA A 113 -6.77 9.71 1.24
N ASP A 114 -7.61 10.68 0.90
CA ASP A 114 -9.05 10.49 0.80
C ASP A 114 -9.40 9.46 -0.29
N LYS A 115 -8.82 9.63 -1.48
CA LYS A 115 -9.02 8.73 -2.63
C LYS A 115 -8.63 7.28 -2.33
N TYR A 116 -7.47 7.06 -1.70
CA TYR A 116 -6.94 5.71 -1.46
C TYR A 116 -7.26 5.15 -0.07
N ASN A 117 -8.12 5.80 0.72
CA ASN A 117 -8.46 5.37 2.08
C ASN A 117 -7.21 5.32 3.00
N GLY A 118 -6.30 6.29 2.86
CA GLY A 118 -5.12 6.44 3.70
C GLY A 118 -5.38 7.01 5.10
N LEU A 119 -6.64 7.35 5.39
CA LEU A 119 -7.10 7.84 6.70
C LEU A 119 -8.04 6.82 7.36
N PRO A 120 -8.07 6.75 8.72
CA PRO A 120 -7.25 7.51 9.66
C PRO A 120 -5.78 7.06 9.67
N LEU A 121 -4.88 7.97 10.08
CA LEU A 121 -3.48 7.64 10.28
C LEU A 121 -3.29 6.69 11.47
N GLY A 122 -2.38 5.74 11.31
CA GLY A 122 -2.01 4.80 12.36
C GLY A 122 -0.55 4.37 12.21
N ASP A 123 0.14 4.34 13.34
CA ASP A 123 1.56 4.03 13.50
C ASP A 123 1.75 2.87 14.49
N LEU A 124 0.82 1.90 14.45
CA LEU A 124 0.86 0.71 15.31
C LEU A 124 2.14 -0.10 15.08
N SER A 125 2.67 -0.68 16.16
CA SER A 125 3.75 -1.64 16.06
C SER A 125 3.35 -2.87 15.26
N ILE A 126 4.34 -3.64 14.81
CA ILE A 126 4.11 -4.95 14.19
C ILE A 126 3.32 -5.85 15.14
N LEU A 127 3.63 -5.85 16.44
CA LEU A 127 2.95 -6.70 17.42
C LEU A 127 1.48 -6.27 17.58
N GLU A 128 1.19 -4.98 17.71
CA GLU A 128 -0.19 -4.47 17.81
C GLU A 128 -0.97 -4.73 16.52
N THR A 129 -0.34 -4.53 15.35
CA THR A 129 -0.96 -4.76 14.04
C THR A 129 -1.28 -6.24 13.80
N THR A 130 -0.41 -7.15 14.27
CA THR A 130 -0.57 -8.59 14.04
C THR A 130 -1.47 -9.28 15.07
N THR A 131 -1.52 -8.78 16.31
CA THR A 131 -2.33 -9.35 17.40
C THR A 131 -3.74 -8.79 17.49
N ARG A 132 -4.00 -7.64 16.86
CA ARG A 132 -5.37 -7.09 16.77
C ARG A 132 -6.30 -8.09 16.11
N TRP A 133 -7.45 -8.31 16.74
CA TRP A 133 -8.53 -9.09 16.15
C TRP A 133 -9.03 -8.42 14.88
N ARG A 134 -9.20 -9.21 13.82
CA ARG A 134 -9.80 -8.81 12.55
C ARG A 134 -10.59 -9.99 12.00
N PRO A 135 -11.63 -9.77 11.20
CA PRO A 135 -12.31 -10.86 10.51
C PRO A 135 -11.31 -11.69 9.71
N TYR A 136 -11.29 -13.00 9.93
CA TYR A 136 -10.48 -13.95 9.18
C TYR A 136 -11.37 -14.81 8.29
N LEU A 137 -10.86 -15.24 7.14
CA LEU A 137 -11.58 -16.13 6.22
C LEU A 137 -11.91 -17.49 6.85
N THR A 138 -11.08 -17.92 7.80
CA THR A 138 -11.26 -19.14 8.57
C THR A 138 -12.39 -19.06 9.59
N GLY A 139 -12.62 -17.89 10.20
CA GLY A 139 -13.61 -17.71 11.25
C GLY A 139 -13.48 -18.75 12.37
N GLU A 140 -14.61 -19.35 12.76
CA GLU A 140 -14.67 -20.41 13.76
C GLU A 140 -14.61 -21.83 13.15
N ARG A 141 -14.20 -21.96 11.87
CA ARG A 141 -14.17 -23.26 11.19
C ARG A 141 -13.17 -24.21 11.84
N THR A 142 -13.65 -25.41 12.16
CA THR A 142 -12.86 -26.52 12.70
C THR A 142 -12.56 -27.62 11.67
N SER A 143 -13.09 -27.49 10.44
CA SER A 143 -12.90 -28.44 9.35
C SER A 143 -12.58 -27.71 8.04
N TYR A 144 -11.63 -28.28 7.28
CA TYR A 144 -11.09 -27.71 6.05
C TYR A 144 -10.96 -28.82 5.00
N THR A 145 -11.38 -28.53 3.77
CA THR A 145 -11.20 -29.41 2.61
C THR A 145 -10.25 -28.72 1.64
N TYR A 146 -9.13 -29.37 1.34
CA TYR A 146 -8.15 -28.93 0.37
C TYR A 146 -8.23 -29.80 -0.88
N TYR A 147 -8.13 -29.18 -2.05
CA TYR A 147 -8.21 -29.88 -3.34
C TYR A 147 -6.83 -29.95 -4.00
N PRO A 148 -6.50 -31.07 -4.68
CA PRO A 148 -5.24 -31.17 -5.41
C PRO A 148 -5.20 -30.15 -6.55
N HIS A 149 -3.99 -29.79 -6.99
CA HIS A 149 -3.73 -28.84 -8.08
C HIS A 149 -4.31 -27.43 -7.87
N THR A 150 -4.46 -27.03 -6.60
CA THR A 150 -4.81 -25.65 -6.23
C THR A 150 -3.58 -24.86 -5.80
N ALA A 151 -3.70 -23.53 -5.76
CA ALA A 151 -2.65 -22.67 -5.26
C ALA A 151 -2.42 -22.85 -3.75
N GLU A 152 -1.24 -22.48 -3.27
CA GLU A 152 -0.93 -22.49 -1.84
C GLU A 152 -1.93 -21.62 -1.05
N VAL A 153 -2.40 -22.14 0.08
CA VAL A 153 -3.30 -21.42 0.98
C VAL A 153 -2.46 -20.69 2.03
N GLY A 154 -2.39 -19.36 1.91
CA GLY A 154 -1.58 -18.52 2.79
C GLY A 154 -2.13 -18.36 4.21
N MET A 155 -1.29 -17.77 5.08
CA MET A 155 -1.66 -17.41 6.46
C MET A 155 -2.93 -16.55 6.51
N GLY A 156 -3.87 -16.92 7.38
CA GLY A 156 -5.18 -16.27 7.53
C GLY A 156 -6.33 -16.94 6.75
N ALA A 157 -6.02 -17.81 5.79
CA ALA A 157 -6.98 -18.69 5.12
C ALA A 157 -6.71 -20.18 5.39
N VAL A 158 -5.46 -20.53 5.71
CA VAL A 158 -5.06 -21.88 6.10
C VAL A 158 -5.62 -22.25 7.48
N VAL A 159 -5.81 -23.55 7.69
CA VAL A 159 -6.15 -24.11 9.00
C VAL A 159 -5.09 -23.71 10.05
N GLU A 160 -5.54 -23.21 11.20
CA GLU A 160 -4.65 -22.98 12.35
C GLU A 160 -4.40 -24.30 13.08
N LEU A 161 -3.16 -24.76 13.07
CA LEU A 161 -2.75 -26.02 13.71
C LEU A 161 -1.87 -25.80 14.94
N ARG A 162 -1.41 -24.57 15.19
CA ARG A 162 -0.46 -24.30 16.28
C ARG A 162 -1.13 -24.54 17.62
N GLY A 163 -0.55 -25.44 18.42
CA GLY A 163 -1.04 -25.76 19.76
C GLY A 163 -2.36 -26.53 19.79
N GLN A 164 -2.78 -27.15 18.68
CA GLN A 164 -4.04 -27.89 18.58
C GLN A 164 -3.82 -29.33 18.11
N SER A 165 -4.63 -30.25 18.64
CA SER A 165 -4.74 -31.61 18.10
C SER A 165 -5.63 -31.61 16.86
N PHE A 166 -5.24 -32.35 15.82
CA PHE A 166 -5.99 -32.42 14.56
C PHE A 166 -6.06 -33.84 14.01
N LYS A 167 -6.96 -34.06 13.05
CA LYS A 167 -7.08 -35.28 12.26
C LYS A 167 -7.01 -34.92 10.78
N VAL A 168 -6.35 -35.76 9.99
CA VAL A 168 -6.30 -35.63 8.54
C VAL A 168 -6.97 -36.85 7.94
N LEU A 169 -7.94 -36.63 7.06
CA LEU A 169 -8.40 -37.64 6.12
C LEU A 169 -7.86 -37.30 4.74
N ALA A 170 -7.35 -38.32 4.06
CA ALA A 170 -6.96 -38.23 2.67
C ALA A 170 -7.72 -39.31 1.89
N GLU A 171 -8.30 -38.93 0.76
CA GLU A 171 -8.77 -39.87 -0.24
C GLU A 171 -7.57 -40.18 -1.16
N VAL A 172 -7.16 -41.45 -1.21
CA VAL A 172 -6.00 -41.94 -1.96
C VAL A 172 -6.47 -42.70 -3.18
#